data_AF-A0A314KNW6-F1
#
_entry.id   AF-A0A314KNW6-F1
#
_cell.length_a   1.000
_cell.length_b   1.000
_cell.length_c   1.000
_cell.angle_alpha   90.00
_cell.angle_beta   90.00
_cell.angle_gamma   90.00
#
_symmetry.space_group_name_H-M   'P 1'
#
loop_
_entity.id
_entity.type
_entity.pdbx_description
1 polymer ?
#
loop_
_entity_poly.entity_id
_entity_poly.type
_entity_poly.pdbx_seq_one_letter_code
_entity_poly.pdbx_strand_id
1 'polypeptide(L)' 'KAESNTFPGICITKQPCRKACISEGFTGGHCSKIIRRCLCTKPCVFDEKMIKTRAETLSEEAKTLAAAF' A
#
# COMPACT_ATOMS: atom_id res chain seq x y z
N LYS A 1 3.14 -1.28 8.40
CA LYS A 1 2.42 -2.57 8.23
C LYS A 1 2.10 -3.14 9.61
N ALA A 2 0.94 -3.76 9.82
CA ALA A 2 0.52 -4.36 11.09
C ALA A 2 -0.40 -5.57 10.85
N GLU A 3 -0.62 -6.42 11.85
CA GLU A 3 -1.67 -7.45 11.82
C GLU A 3 -3.05 -6.82 12.09
N SER A 4 -4.10 -7.34 11.45
CA SER A 4 -5.48 -6.89 11.68
C SER A 4 -5.98 -7.31 13.06
N ASN A 5 -6.62 -6.40 13.77
CA ASN A 5 -7.24 -6.68 15.08
C ASN A 5 -8.66 -7.22 14.97
N THR A 6 -9.32 -6.99 13.84
CA THR A 6 -10.75 -7.33 13.63
C THR A 6 -10.96 -8.51 12.70
N PHE A 7 -9.93 -8.95 11.97
CA PHE A 7 -10.05 -10.04 11.01
C PHE A 7 -10.27 -11.40 11.71
N PRO A 8 -11.37 -12.11 11.41
CA PRO A 8 -11.64 -13.38 12.07
C PRO A 8 -10.87 -14.54 11.42
N GLY A 9 -10.22 -15.35 12.25
CA GLY A 9 -9.69 -16.66 11.86
C GLY A 9 -8.57 -16.63 10.82
N ILE A 10 -8.52 -17.70 10.01
CA ILE A 10 -7.46 -17.94 9.02
C ILE A 10 -7.72 -17.13 7.74
N CYS A 11 -6.74 -16.33 7.33
CA CYS A 11 -6.79 -15.56 6.09
C CYS A 11 -6.48 -16.45 4.89
N ILE A 12 -7.50 -16.76 4.09
CA ILE A 12 -7.36 -17.53 2.85
C ILE A 12 -7.30 -16.64 1.62
N THR A 13 -8.24 -15.70 1.52
CA THR A 13 -8.41 -14.81 0.37
C THR A 13 -8.15 -13.36 0.77
N LYS A 14 -7.66 -12.56 -0.19
CA LYS A 14 -7.25 -11.17 0.06
C LYS A 14 -8.42 -10.22 0.34
N GLN A 15 -9.57 -10.41 -0.31
CA GLN A 15 -10.68 -9.45 -0.27
C GLN A 15 -11.26 -9.24 1.15
N PRO A 16 -11.60 -10.30 1.93
CA PRO A 16 -12.08 -10.13 3.30
C PRO A 16 -11.06 -9.43 4.20
N CYS A 17 -9.78 -9.82 4.11
CA CYS A 17 -8.69 -9.18 4.86
C CYS A 17 -8.53 -7.70 4.51
N ARG A 18 -8.59 -7.36 3.21
CA ARG A 18 -8.55 -5.97 2.78
C ARG A 18 -9.71 -5.15 3.36
N LYS A 19 -10.93 -5.70 3.40
CA LYS A 19 -12.10 -5.01 3.97
C LYS A 19 -11.89 -4.72 5.46
N ALA A 20 -11.43 -5.68 6.25
CA ALA A 20 -11.12 -5.51 7.68
C ALA A 20 -10.02 -4.44 7.89
N CYS A 21 -8.95 -4.49 7.09
CA CYS A 21 -7.90 -3.48 7.17
C CYS A 21 -8.37 -2.07 6.83
N ILE A 22 -9.29 -1.91 5.88
CA ILE A 22 -9.88 -0.61 5.55
C ILE A 22 -10.71 -0.07 6.72
N SER A 23 -11.52 -0.91 7.38
CA SER A 23 -12.25 -0.50 8.59
C SER A 23 -11.31 -0.15 9.77
N GLU A 24 -10.08 -0.65 9.77
CA GLU A 24 -9.04 -0.32 10.76
C GLU A 24 -8.18 0.90 10.37
N GLY A 25 -8.50 1.62 9.29
CA GLY A 25 -7.78 2.82 8.86
C GLY A 25 -6.51 2.56 8.04
N PHE A 26 -6.34 1.35 7.50
CA PHE A 26 -5.30 1.03 6.52
C PHE A 26 -5.83 1.14 5.09
N THR A 27 -4.93 1.30 4.11
CA THR A 27 -5.31 1.43 2.69
C THR A 27 -5.32 0.10 1.94
N GLY A 28 -4.79 -0.97 2.55
CA GLY A 28 -4.75 -2.31 1.97
C GLY A 28 -4.54 -3.42 2.99
N GLY A 29 -4.62 -4.66 2.52
CA GLY A 29 -4.39 -5.85 3.32
C GLY A 29 -4.10 -7.08 2.46
N HIS A 30 -3.39 -8.06 3.02
CA HIS A 30 -3.09 -9.35 2.39
C HIS A 30 -2.93 -10.47 3.43
N CYS A 31 -3.14 -11.71 3.00
CA CYS A 31 -2.86 -12.88 3.82
C CYS A 31 -1.35 -13.18 3.83
N SER A 32 -0.79 -13.42 5.02
CA SER A 32 0.55 -13.97 5.16
C SER A 32 0.61 -15.41 4.61
N LYS A 33 1.81 -15.85 4.23
CA LYS A 33 1.99 -17.12 3.50
C LYS A 33 1.88 -18.34 4.42
N ILE A 34 2.58 -18.34 5.55
CA ILE A 34 2.74 -19.51 6.42
C ILE A 34 1.63 -19.56 7.48
N ILE A 35 1.61 -18.59 8.38
CA ILE A 35 0.67 -18.52 9.51
C ILE A 35 -0.72 -18.01 9.13
N ARG A 36 -0.93 -17.63 7.86
CA ARG A 36 -2.21 -17.19 7.31
C ARG A 36 -2.92 -16.10 8.14
N ARG A 37 -2.17 -15.23 8.80
CA ARG A 37 -2.67 -13.99 9.43
C ARG A 37 -3.02 -12.93 8.38
N CYS A 38 -4.01 -12.10 8.66
CA CYS A 38 -4.32 -10.92 7.85
C CYS A 38 -3.38 -9.76 8.22
N LEU A 39 -2.62 -9.27 7.25
CA LEU A 39 -1.66 -8.19 7.43
C LEU A 39 -2.11 -6.93 6.69
N CYS A 40 -2.34 -5.87 7.45
CA CYS A 40 -2.74 -4.56 6.99
C CYS A 40 -1.55 -3.68 6.60
N THR A 41 -1.73 -2.93 5.52
CA THR A 41 -0.70 -2.09 4.90
C THR A 41 -1.24 -0.71 4.63
N LYS A 42 -0.43 0.30 4.93
CA LYS A 42 -0.62 1.69 4.51
C LYS A 42 0.75 2.25 4.12
N PRO A 43 0.83 3.24 3.20
CA PRO A 43 2.07 3.94 2.91
C PRO A 43 2.72 4.44 4.20
N CYS A 44 4.04 4.32 4.31
CA CYS A 44 4.74 5.01 5.37
C CYS A 44 4.86 6.49 4.98
N VAL A 45 4.94 7.38 5.97
CA VAL A 45 5.07 8.83 5.74
C VAL A 45 6.29 9.17 4.87
N PHE A 46 7.38 8.40 5.02
CA PHE A 46 8.58 8.56 4.20
C PHE A 46 8.42 8.01 2.77
N ASP A 47 7.72 6.88 2.61
CA ASP A 47 7.45 6.29 1.29
C ASP A 47 6.59 7.22 0.44
N GLU A 48 5.56 7.83 1.02
CA GLU A 48 4.66 8.74 0.30
C GLU A 48 5.42 9.99 -0.20
N LYS A 49 6.30 10.55 0.63
CA LYS A 49 7.17 11.67 0.25
C LYS A 49 8.12 11.27 -0.87
N MET A 50 8.79 10.12 -0.78
CA MET A 50 9.70 9.65 -1.83
C MET A 50 8.98 9.38 -3.16
N ILE A 51 7.80 8.77 -3.13
CA ILE A 51 7.01 8.50 -4.34
C ILE A 51 6.56 9.81 -4.98
N LYS A 52 6.11 10.78 -4.17
CA LYS A 52 5.73 12.12 -4.65
C LYS A 52 6.92 12.82 -5.29
N THR A 53 8.05 12.89 -4.59
CA THR A 53 9.28 13.49 -5.13
C THR A 53 9.72 12.80 -6.43
N ARG A 54 9.70 11.46 -6.49
CA ARG A 54 10.05 10.73 -7.72
C ARG A 54 9.08 11.00 -8.87
N ALA A 55 7.77 11.11 -8.59
CA ALA A 55 6.77 11.42 -9.60
C ALA A 55 6.92 12.86 -10.10
N GLU A 56 7.22 13.80 -9.21
CA GLU A 56 7.53 15.20 -9.54
C GLU A 56 8.79 15.29 -10.41
N THR A 57 9.88 14.63 -10.03
CA THR A 57 11.12 14.61 -10.82
C THR A 57 10.90 13.98 -12.20
N LEU A 58 10.16 12.86 -12.29
CA LEU A 58 9.85 12.22 -13.58
C LEU A 58 8.99 13.11 -14.48
N SER A 59 8.06 13.87 -13.90
CA SER A 59 7.22 14.83 -14.63
C SER A 59 8.04 15.99 -15.16
N GLU A 60 9.00 16.50 -14.39
CA GLU A 60 9.93 17.55 -14.81
C GLU A 60 10.87 17.08 -15.93
N GLU A 61 11.44 15.87 -15.81
CA GLU A 61 12.30 15.32 -16.86
C GLU A 61 11.53 15.07 -18.15
N ALA A 62 10.29 14.56 -18.07
CA ALA A 62 9.43 14.39 -19.23
C ALA A 62 9.11 15.71 -19.95
N LYS A 63 8.87 16.79 -19.20
CA LYS A 63 8.65 18.14 -19.77
C LYS A 63 9.91 18.68 -20.42
N THR A 64 11.07 18.49 -19.78
CA THR A 64 12.37 18.92 -20.31
C THR A 64 12.70 18.20 -21.62
N LEU A 65 12.43 16.89 -21.69
CA LEU A 65 12.59 16.11 -22.92
C LEU A 65 11.61 16.56 -24.01
N ALA A 66 10.35 16.81 -23.67
CA ALA A 66 9.34 17.26 -24.63
C ALA A 66 9.63 18.66 -25.22
N ALA A 67 10.35 19.52 -24.48
CA ALA A 67 10.78 20.83 -24.97
C ALA A 67 12.06 20.80 -25.82
N ALA A 68 12.73 19.64 -25.91
CA ALA A 68 13.98 19.47 -26.65
C ALA A 68 13.79 18.97 -28.10
N PHE A 69 12.56 18.68 -28.54
CA PHE A 69 12.21 18.23 -29.89
C PHE A 69 11.14 19.11 -30.53
#